data_AF-A0A072N7C4-F1
#
_entry.id   AF-A0A072N7C4-F1
#
_cell.length_a   1.000
_cell.length_b   1.000
_cell.length_c   1.000
_cell.angle_alpha   90.00
_cell.angle_beta   90.00
_cell.angle_gamma   90.00
#
_symmetry.space_group_name_H-M   'P 1'
#
loop_
_entity.id
_entity.type
_entity.pdbx_description
1 polymer ?
#
loop_
_entity_poly.entity_id
_entity_poly.type
_entity_poly.pdbx_seq_one_letter_code
_entity_poly.pdbx_strand_id
1 'polypeptide(L)'
;MEPYPNFIAIQWFSFAEQKFYQRLIAIPEHWKERMKELAPQKTQLYGTVYRPRNFLTFGLAPGGEIVVWMMGQVGNEVELARFQANELDRDPEIYSVNTQNYLEENGEFLEQHGIPKSGW
;
A
#
# COMPACT_ATOMS: atom_id res chain seq x y z
N MET A 1 -18.48 -19.58 5.13
CA MET A 1 -18.19 -18.22 5.60
C MET A 1 -16.93 -17.79 4.88
N GLU A 2 -16.95 -16.69 4.13
CA GLU A 2 -15.70 -16.16 3.55
C GLU A 2 -14.76 -15.73 4.70
N PRO A 3 -13.47 -16.12 4.67
CA PRO A 3 -12.54 -15.74 5.72
C PRO A 3 -12.30 -14.23 5.71
N TYR A 4 -12.49 -13.58 6.86
CA TYR A 4 -12.07 -12.19 7.10
C TYR A 4 -10.89 -12.23 8.08
N PRO A 5 -9.75 -11.58 7.76
CA PRO A 5 -8.55 -11.72 8.58
C PRO A 5 -8.71 -10.98 9.91
N ASN A 6 -8.31 -11.62 11.02
CA ASN A 6 -8.21 -10.96 12.33
C ASN A 6 -6.91 -10.16 12.47
N PHE A 7 -5.87 -10.56 11.73
CA PHE A 7 -4.55 -9.96 11.77
C PHE A 7 -3.94 -9.92 10.38
N ILE A 8 -3.15 -8.88 10.12
CA ILE A 8 -2.33 -8.76 8.92
C ILE A 8 -0.91 -8.41 9.36
N ALA A 9 0.05 -9.25 9.00
CA ALA A 9 1.47 -9.00 9.17
C ALA A 9 2.03 -8.51 7.82
N ILE A 10 2.66 -7.34 7.83
CA ILE A 10 3.25 -6.74 6.64
C ILE A 10 4.72 -6.44 6.93
N GLN A 11 5.58 -6.81 5.99
CA GLN A 11 6.98 -6.40 5.95
C GLN A 11 7.29 -5.92 4.53
N TRP A 12 7.98 -4.79 4.39
CA TRP A 12 8.38 -4.27 3.09
C TRP A 12 9.75 -3.60 3.13
N PHE A 13 10.31 -3.36 1.95
CA PHE A 13 11.54 -2.60 1.74
C PHE A 13 11.21 -1.28 1.03
N SER A 14 11.65 -0.16 1.61
CA SER A 14 11.56 1.16 1.02
C SER A 14 12.79 1.40 0.14
N PHE A 15 12.64 1.32 -1.18
CA PHE A 15 13.73 1.60 -2.13
C PHE A 15 14.23 3.05 -2.06
N ALA A 16 13.38 4.00 -1.66
CA ALA A 16 13.79 5.40 -1.54
C ALA A 16 14.70 5.65 -0.33
N GLU A 17 14.58 4.83 0.73
CA GLU A 17 15.35 4.99 1.97
C GLU A 17 16.35 3.85 2.22
N GLN A 18 16.28 2.79 1.40
CA GLN A 18 17.04 1.55 1.56
C GLN A 18 16.84 0.89 2.93
N LYS A 19 15.58 0.85 3.40
CA LYS A 19 15.21 0.40 4.75
C LYS A 19 14.11 -0.64 4.73
N PHE A 20 14.15 -1.55 5.69
CA PHE A 20 13.07 -2.49 5.96
C PHE A 20 12.11 -1.94 7.01
N TYR A 21 10.82 -2.17 6.79
CA TYR A 21 9.77 -1.87 7.77
C TYR A 21 8.90 -3.08 8.02
N GLN A 22 8.34 -3.19 9.23
CA GLN A 22 7.34 -4.20 9.54
C GLN A 22 6.25 -3.71 10.49
N ARG A 23 5.07 -4.31 10.38
CA ARG A 23 3.97 -4.13 11.32
C ARG A 23 3.08 -5.36 11.38
N LEU A 24 2.63 -5.70 12.59
CA LEU A 24 1.46 -6.54 12.82
C LEU A 24 0.26 -5.64 13.12
N ILE A 25 -0.81 -5.79 12.35
CA ILE A 25 -2.03 -5.00 12.46
C ILE A 25 -3.16 -5.94 12.89
N ALA A 26 -3.81 -5.65 14.02
CA ALA A 26 -5.07 -6.27 14.38
C ALA A 26 -6.19 -5.60 13.58
N ILE A 27 -7.01 -6.40 12.90
CA ILE A 27 -8.12 -5.91 12.08
C ILE A 27 -9.37 -5.83 12.95
N PRO A 28 -9.93 -4.62 13.19
CA PRO A 28 -11.14 -4.49 13.97
C PRO A 28 -12.35 -5.08 13.24
N GLU A 29 -13.20 -5.86 13.95
CA GLU A 29 -14.42 -6.44 13.34
C GLU A 29 -15.36 -5.35 12.76
N HIS A 30 -15.36 -4.14 13.33
CA HIS A 30 -16.19 -3.04 12.82
C HIS A 30 -15.79 -2.61 11.40
N TRP A 31 -14.57 -2.87 10.92
CA TRP A 31 -14.20 -2.62 9.53
C TRP A 31 -14.98 -3.50 8.57
N LYS A 32 -15.20 -4.76 8.93
CA LYS A 32 -16.01 -5.70 8.15
C LYS A 32 -17.45 -5.23 8.04
N GLU A 33 -18.03 -4.74 9.13
CA GLU A 33 -19.39 -4.18 9.11
C GLU A 33 -19.46 -2.95 8.21
N ARG A 34 -18.45 -2.07 8.30
CA ARG A 34 -18.34 -0.89 7.44
C ARG A 34 -18.18 -1.24 5.95
N MET A 35 -17.49 -2.34 5.65
CA MET A 35 -17.33 -2.83 4.27
C MET A 35 -18.64 -3.34 3.66
N LYS A 36 -19.63 -3.73 4.47
CA LYS A 36 -20.97 -4.11 3.99
C LYS A 36 -21.80 -2.92 3.55
N GLU A 37 -21.43 -1.70 3.96
CA GLU A 37 -22.10 -0.48 3.52
C GLU A 37 -22.01 -0.35 2.00
N LEU A 38 -23.15 -0.03 1.37
CA LEU A 38 -23.22 0.08 -0.07
C LEU A 38 -22.51 1.34 -0.55
N ALA A 39 -21.60 1.16 -1.50
CA ALA A 39 -20.89 2.23 -2.19
C ALA A 39 -21.32 2.28 -3.66
N PRO A 40 -21.37 3.46 -4.29
CA PRO A 40 -21.62 3.57 -5.71
C PRO A 40 -20.47 2.93 -6.49
N GLN A 41 -20.82 2.15 -7.51
CA GLN A 41 -19.95 1.57 -8.51
C GLN A 41 -20.51 1.85 -9.89
N LYS A 42 -19.67 2.35 -10.80
CA LYS A 42 -20.00 2.54 -12.21
C LYS A 42 -19.82 1.22 -12.96
N THR A 43 -20.85 0.84 -13.71
CA THR A 43 -20.87 -0.34 -14.59
C THR A 43 -21.27 0.10 -15.99
N GLN A 44 -20.75 -0.60 -17.01
CA GLN A 44 -21.08 -0.28 -18.40
C GLN A 44 -22.54 -0.60 -18.75
N LEU A 45 -23.09 -1.68 -18.18
CA LEU A 45 -24.40 -2.21 -18.57
C LEU A 45 -25.57 -1.57 -17.80
N TYR A 46 -25.35 -1.17 -16.54
CA TYR A 46 -26.42 -0.72 -15.62
C TYR A 46 -26.18 0.69 -15.07
N GLY A 47 -25.17 1.42 -15.55
CA GLY A 47 -24.81 2.72 -15.01
C GLY A 47 -24.31 2.61 -13.57
N THR A 48 -24.86 3.41 -12.66
CA THR A 48 -24.44 3.40 -11.24
C THR A 48 -25.23 2.37 -10.46
N VAL A 49 -24.54 1.43 -9.84
CA VAL A 49 -25.10 0.42 -8.94
C VAL A 49 -24.45 0.54 -7.57
N TYR A 50 -25.13 0.06 -6.54
CA TYR A 50 -24.68 0.16 -5.16
C TYR A 50 -24.28 -1.23 -4.66
N ARG A 51 -23.02 -1.41 -4.27
CA ARG A 51 -22.49 -2.69 -3.80
C ARG A 51 -21.58 -2.51 -2.58
N PRO A 52 -21.44 -3.53 -1.73
CA PRO A 52 -20.43 -3.55 -0.68
C PRO A 52 -19.03 -3.32 -1.22
N ARG A 53 -18.15 -2.82 -0.36
CA ARG A 53 -16.70 -2.76 -0.63
C ARG A 53 -16.07 -4.09 -0.27
N ASN A 54 -15.22 -4.60 -1.15
CA ASN A 54 -14.64 -5.94 -1.03
C ASN A 54 -13.10 -5.92 -0.94
N PHE A 55 -12.47 -4.75 -0.96
CA PHE A 55 -11.03 -4.60 -0.79
C PHE A 55 -10.69 -3.85 0.49
N LEU A 56 -9.71 -4.38 1.22
CA LEU A 56 -8.89 -3.62 2.16
C LEU A 56 -7.55 -3.34 1.48
N THR A 57 -7.21 -2.07 1.29
CA THR A 57 -5.99 -1.62 0.62
C THR A 57 -5.04 -1.05 1.67
N PHE A 58 -3.79 -1.51 1.66
CA PHE A 58 -2.73 -1.03 2.54
C PHE A 58 -1.70 -0.28 1.71
N GLY A 59 -1.65 1.04 1.85
CA GLY A 59 -0.60 1.87 1.27
C GLY A 59 0.61 1.87 2.18
N LEU A 60 1.77 1.56 1.63
CA LEU A 60 3.04 1.47 2.36
C LEU A 60 3.95 2.57 1.85
N ALA A 61 4.23 3.56 2.70
CA ALA A 61 5.06 4.70 2.36
C ALA A 61 6.44 4.58 3.02
N PRO A 62 7.44 5.32 2.52
CA PRO A 62 8.68 5.59 3.26
C PRO A 62 8.40 6.22 4.62
N GLY A 63 9.40 6.18 5.48
CA GLY A 63 9.27 6.56 6.87
C GLY A 63 8.42 5.59 7.70
N GLY A 64 7.93 4.49 7.10
CA GLY A 64 7.15 3.46 7.78
C GLY A 64 5.65 3.76 7.90
N GLU A 65 5.11 4.77 7.23
CA GLU A 65 3.68 5.07 7.29
C GLU A 65 2.86 4.02 6.53
N ILE A 66 1.79 3.55 7.17
CA ILE A 66 0.79 2.67 6.57
C ILE A 66 -0.56 3.40 6.60
N VAL A 67 -1.21 3.51 5.45
CA VAL A 67 -2.59 4.01 5.37
C VAL A 67 -3.49 2.88 4.89
N VAL A 68 -4.63 2.70 5.56
CA VAL A 68 -5.57 1.62 5.24
C VAL A 68 -6.85 2.21 4.70
N TRP A 69 -7.32 1.69 3.56
CA TRP A 69 -8.60 2.04 2.98
C TRP A 69 -9.49 0.83 2.80
N MET A 70 -10.80 1.04 2.83
CA MET A 70 -11.75 0.13 2.17
C MET A 70 -12.16 0.71 0.83
N MET A 71 -12.26 -0.14 -0.20
CA MET A 71 -12.75 0.27 -1.51
C MET A 71 -13.45 -0.88 -2.25
N GLY A 72 -14.28 -0.54 -3.22
CA GLY A 72 -14.87 -1.51 -4.16
C GLY A 72 -14.65 -1.12 -5.61
N GLN A 73 -14.34 0.14 -5.89
CA GLN A 73 -13.96 0.67 -7.19
C GLN A 73 -13.12 1.93 -6.94
N VAL A 74 -12.22 2.26 -7.87
CA VAL A 74 -11.49 3.55 -7.84
C VAL A 74 -12.49 4.71 -7.75
N GLY A 75 -12.27 5.62 -6.80
CA GLY A 75 -13.11 6.80 -6.52
C GLY A 75 -14.16 6.61 -5.43
N ASN A 76 -14.25 5.44 -4.78
CA ASN A 76 -15.14 5.21 -3.64
C ASN A 76 -14.41 4.78 -2.35
N GLU A 77 -13.13 5.07 -2.28
CA GLU A 77 -12.24 4.76 -1.16
C GLU A 77 -12.70 5.48 0.12
N VAL A 78 -12.55 4.79 1.26
CA VAL A 78 -12.71 5.40 2.59
C VAL A 78 -11.51 5.01 3.43
N GLU A 79 -10.78 6.01 3.93
CA GLU A 79 -9.68 5.80 4.86
C GLU A 79 -10.22 5.26 6.19
N LEU A 80 -9.61 4.18 6.68
CA LEU A 80 -9.98 3.49 7.90
C LEU A 80 -9.05 3.84 9.05
N ALA A 81 -7.73 3.87 8.79
CA ALA A 81 -6.72 4.12 9.80
C ALA A 81 -5.35 4.44 9.18
N ARG A 82 -4.49 5.03 10.02
CA ARG A 82 -3.05 5.18 9.78
C ARG A 82 -2.26 4.46 10.86
N PHE A 83 -1.14 3.85 10.48
CA PHE A 83 -0.23 3.19 11.40
C PHE A 83 1.20 3.58 11.09
N GLN A 84 2.04 3.48 12.12
CA GLN A 84 3.49 3.59 12.02
C GLN A 84 4.12 2.21 12.16
N ALA A 85 4.88 1.79 11.15
CA ALA A 85 5.68 0.58 11.19
C ALA A 85 6.99 0.80 11.94
N ASN A 86 7.57 -0.32 12.38
CA ASN A 86 8.90 -0.33 12.97
C ASN A 86 9.92 -0.52 11.86
N GLU A 87 10.99 0.28 11.87
CA GLU A 87 12.20 -0.01 11.09
C GLU A 87 12.83 -1.31 11.60
N LEU A 88 13.30 -2.14 10.68
CA LEU A 88 14.01 -3.36 10.97
C LEU A 88 15.50 -3.16 10.77
N ASP A 89 16.29 -3.50 11.79
CA ASP A 89 17.73 -3.62 11.69
C ASP A 89 18.08 -4.92 10.94
N ARG A 90 18.04 -4.83 9.61
CA ARG A 90 18.43 -5.89 8.67
C ARG A 90 19.31 -5.30 7.61
N ASP A 91 20.26 -6.10 7.16
CA ASP A 91 21.17 -5.73 6.08
C ASP A 91 20.38 -5.41 4.78
N PRO A 92 20.44 -4.16 4.27
CA PRO A 92 19.77 -3.78 3.05
C PRO A 92 20.45 -4.31 1.78
N GLU A 93 21.64 -4.93 1.88
CA GLU A 93 22.49 -5.31 0.74
C GLU A 93 21.73 -6.08 -0.36
N ILE A 94 20.83 -6.97 0.05
CA ILE A 94 20.00 -7.80 -0.84
C ILE A 94 19.20 -6.95 -1.86
N TYR A 95 18.78 -5.74 -1.47
CA TYR A 95 18.01 -4.84 -2.35
C TYR A 95 18.81 -3.59 -2.78
N SER A 96 19.84 -3.20 -2.04
CA SER A 96 20.66 -2.04 -2.40
C SER A 96 21.49 -2.28 -3.65
N VAL A 97 22.00 -3.50 -3.86
CA VAL A 97 22.71 -3.88 -5.09
C VAL A 97 21.79 -3.73 -6.31
N ASN A 98 20.53 -4.17 -6.20
CA ASN A 98 19.56 -4.01 -7.30
C ASN A 98 19.30 -2.53 -7.62
N THR A 99 19.26 -1.68 -6.59
CA THR A 99 19.08 -0.24 -6.76
C THR A 99 20.29 0.40 -7.44
N GLN A 100 21.50 0.01 -7.03
CA GLN A 100 22.76 0.48 -7.64
C GLN A 100 22.82 0.08 -9.12
N ASN A 101 22.64 -1.20 -9.43
CA ASN A 101 22.65 -1.69 -10.80
C ASN A 101 21.62 -0.96 -11.69
N TYR A 102 20.40 -0.72 -11.18
CA TYR A 102 19.38 0.01 -11.91
C TYR A 102 19.82 1.45 -12.22
N LEU A 103 20.41 2.14 -11.24
CA LEU A 103 20.89 3.52 -11.40
C LEU A 103 22.11 3.60 -12.34
N GLU A 104 22.97 2.58 -12.36
CA GLU A 104 24.08 2.48 -13.30
C GLU A 104 23.59 2.27 -14.73
N GLU A 105 22.66 1.33 -14.93
CA GLU A 105 22.13 0.98 -16.26
C GLU A 105 21.23 2.07 -16.86
N ASN A 106 20.48 2.80 -16.02
CA ASN A 106 19.41 3.71 -16.47
C ASN A 106 19.67 5.17 -16.08
N GLY A 107 20.82 5.48 -15.47
CA GLY A 107 21.11 6.78 -14.88
C GLY A 107 20.99 7.96 -15.84
N GLU A 108 21.44 7.80 -17.09
CA GLU A 108 21.32 8.83 -18.14
C GLU A 108 19.86 9.08 -18.54
N PHE A 109 19.06 8.02 -18.69
CA PHE A 109 17.64 8.14 -19.02
C PHE A 109 16.90 8.92 -17.93
N LEU A 110 17.15 8.58 -16.66
CA LEU A 110 16.53 9.27 -15.52
C LEU A 110 16.88 10.76 -15.50
N GLU A 111 18.14 11.12 -15.77
CA GLU A 111 18.58 12.53 -15.84
C GLU A 111 17.92 13.28 -16.99
N GLN A 112 17.91 12.70 -18.19
CA GLN A 112 17.31 13.31 -19.39
C GLN A 112 15.82 13.62 -19.20
N HIS A 113 15.12 12.83 -18.38
CA HIS A 113 13.69 12.99 -18.12
C HIS A 113 13.38 13.67 -16.78
N GLY A 114 14.41 14.15 -16.06
CA GLY A 114 14.24 14.88 -14.81
C GLY A 114 13.67 14.03 -13.66
N ILE A 115 13.87 12.72 -13.70
CA ILE A 115 13.38 11.79 -12.66
C ILE A 115 14.37 11.83 -11.47
N PRO A 116 13.89 12.18 -10.26
CA PRO A 116 14.76 12.19 -9.07
C PRO A 116 15.34 10.80 -8.76
N LYS A 117 16.63 10.75 -8.43
CA LYS A 117 17.32 9.52 -8.02
C LYS A 117 17.29 9.29 -6.50
N SER A 118 16.76 10.24 -5.75
CA SER A 118 16.64 10.20 -4.29
C SER A 118 15.39 10.93 -3.81
N GLY A 119 14.88 10.53 -2.65
CA GLY A 119 13.69 11.13 -2.03
C GLY A 119 12.35 10.55 -2.52
N TRP A 120 11.27 11.12 -1.98
CA TRP A 120 9.88 10.97 -2.43
C TRP A 120 9.34 12.32 -2.88
#